data_AF-A0AA37KSI0-F1
#
_entry.id   AF-A0AA37KSI0-F1
#
_cell.length_a   1.000
_cell.length_b   1.000
_cell.length_c   1.000
_cell.angle_alpha   90.00
_cell.angle_beta   90.00
_cell.angle_gamma   90.00
#
_symmetry.space_group_name_H-M   'P 1'
#
loop_
_entity.id
_entity.type
_entity.pdbx_description
1 polymer ?
#
loop_
_entity_poly.entity_id
_entity_poly.type
_entity_poly.pdbx_seq_one_letter_code
_entity_poly.pdbx_strand_id
1 'polypeptide(L)'
;MNKISEIPEQESIPENPAVETSADPWRCEECGSLEVSYRTWVDSNTGQVAPAAPEQDDLWCDGCEEHTYQIRESELMSDTVEPWWNDGTTEEDREIITGLNPENFSPKDDRKAFRDACDMWWNGRTNDEKIRLWRQATAPEEE
;
A
#
# COMPACT_ATOMS: atom_id res chain seq x y z
N MET A 1 -45.07 1.47 -33.28
CA MET A 1 -44.20 2.57 -32.79
C MET A 1 -43.88 2.23 -31.35
N ASN A 2 -42.71 1.64 -31.10
CA ASN A 2 -42.29 1.21 -29.77
C ASN A 2 -41.83 2.44 -28.99
N LYS A 3 -42.50 2.71 -27.86
CA LYS A 3 -42.05 3.71 -26.89
C LYS A 3 -40.89 3.10 -26.12
N ILE A 4 -39.69 3.64 -26.34
CA ILE A 4 -38.51 3.33 -25.54
C ILE A 4 -38.76 3.99 -24.19
N SER A 5 -38.91 3.19 -23.13
CA SER A 5 -39.00 3.69 -21.75
C SER A 5 -37.70 4.41 -21.41
N GLU A 6 -37.82 5.67 -20.99
CA GLU A 6 -36.71 6.47 -20.50
C GLU A 6 -36.09 5.77 -19.28
N ILE A 7 -34.77 5.55 -19.33
CA ILE A 7 -33.99 5.05 -18.21
C ILE A 7 -33.91 6.20 -17.19
N PRO A 8 -34.23 6.00 -15.90
CA PRO A 8 -34.11 7.05 -14.91
C PRO A 8 -32.65 7.48 -14.83
N GLU A 9 -32.39 8.79 -14.93
CA GLU A 9 -31.07 9.34 -14.63
C GLU A 9 -30.70 8.93 -13.20
N GLN A 10 -29.59 8.19 -13.05
CA GLN A 10 -29.06 7.89 -11.73
C GLN A 10 -28.57 9.21 -11.13
N GLU A 11 -29.23 9.66 -10.06
CA GLU A 11 -28.68 10.74 -9.25
C GLU A 11 -27.30 10.31 -8.75
N SER A 12 -26.29 11.12 -9.06
CA SER A 12 -24.92 10.93 -8.62
C SER A 12 -24.89 10.79 -7.10
N ILE A 13 -24.30 9.70 -6.61
CA ILE A 13 -23.97 9.51 -5.19
C ILE A 13 -23.18 10.75 -4.76
N PRO A 14 -23.54 11.43 -3.64
CA PRO A 14 -22.81 12.60 -3.19
C PRO A 14 -21.33 12.25 -3.08
N GLU A 15 -20.49 13.01 -3.79
CA GLU A 15 -19.05 12.91 -3.66
C GLU A 15 -18.72 13.11 -2.18
N ASN A 16 -18.21 12.04 -1.56
CA ASN A 16 -17.75 12.09 -0.18
C ASN A 16 -16.68 13.21 -0.12
N PRO A 17 -16.79 14.19 0.79
CA PRO A 17 -15.85 15.31 0.82
C PRO A 17 -14.45 14.75 0.85
N ALA A 18 -13.60 15.25 -0.06
CA ALA A 18 -12.20 14.84 -0.22
C ALA A 18 -11.59 14.61 1.16
N VAL A 19 -11.47 13.33 1.52
CA VAL A 19 -10.95 12.92 2.82
C VAL A 19 -9.54 13.47 2.85
N GLU A 20 -9.29 14.43 3.73
CA GLU A 20 -7.93 14.89 4.00
C GLU A 20 -7.10 13.65 4.27
N THR A 21 -6.03 13.46 3.49
CA THR A 21 -5.14 12.32 3.64
C THR A 21 -4.65 12.33 5.08
N SER A 22 -5.15 11.39 5.88
CA SER A 22 -4.74 11.17 7.27
C SER A 22 -3.21 11.13 7.32
N ALA A 23 -2.60 11.75 8.33
CA ALA A 23 -1.15 11.67 8.54
C ALA A 23 -0.66 10.22 8.79
N ASP A 24 -1.59 9.32 9.11
CA ASP A 24 -1.38 7.88 9.25
C ASP A 24 -2.57 7.14 8.59
N PRO A 25 -2.56 6.96 7.27
CA PRO A 25 -3.68 6.35 6.54
C PRO A 25 -3.76 4.84 6.79
N TRP A 26 -4.93 4.27 6.53
CA TRP A 26 -5.08 2.82 6.45
C TRP A 26 -4.55 2.31 5.11
N ARG A 27 -3.87 1.17 5.14
CA ARG A 27 -3.28 0.52 3.97
C ARG A 27 -3.63 -0.96 3.96
N CYS A 28 -3.62 -1.56 2.77
CA CYS A 28 -3.63 -3.01 2.61
C CYS A 28 -2.46 -3.60 3.39
N GLU A 29 -2.71 -4.59 4.25
CA GLU A 29 -1.68 -5.27 5.03
C GLU A 29 -0.66 -6.00 4.13
N GLU A 30 -1.12 -6.54 3.01
CA GLU A 30 -0.30 -7.39 2.12
C GLU A 30 0.60 -6.59 1.16
N CYS A 31 0.11 -5.47 0.63
CA CYS A 31 0.85 -4.71 -0.39
C CYS A 31 1.05 -3.22 -0.07
N GLY A 32 0.50 -2.74 1.04
CA GLY A 32 0.62 -1.34 1.45
C GLY A 32 -0.15 -0.34 0.60
N SER A 33 -1.01 -0.80 -0.33
CA SER A 33 -1.83 0.08 -1.16
C SER A 33 -2.83 0.88 -0.32
N LEU A 34 -3.08 2.13 -0.75
CA LEU A 34 -4.18 2.96 -0.25
C LEU A 34 -5.52 2.64 -0.91
N GLU A 35 -5.49 1.90 -2.02
CA GLU A 35 -6.67 1.52 -2.81
C GLU A 35 -7.33 0.29 -2.18
N VAL A 36 -7.90 0.48 -1.00
CA VAL A 36 -8.71 -0.51 -0.28
C VAL A 36 -10.12 0.02 -0.14
N SER A 37 -11.07 -0.70 -0.72
CA SER A 37 -12.50 -0.42 -0.59
C SER A 37 -13.10 -1.29 0.52
N TYR A 38 -14.14 -0.78 1.19
CA TYR A 38 -14.90 -1.55 2.15
C TYR A 38 -16.38 -1.63 1.75
N ARG A 39 -16.98 -2.81 1.89
CA ARG A 39 -18.41 -3.02 1.69
C ARG A 39 -19.15 -2.62 2.95
N THR A 40 -20.30 -1.97 2.77
CA THR A 40 -21.17 -1.60 3.89
C THR A 40 -22.63 -1.78 3.53
N TRP A 41 -23.44 -2.10 4.54
CA TRP A 41 -24.88 -2.23 4.39
C TRP A 41 -25.53 -0.86 4.50
N VAL A 42 -26.42 -0.53 3.57
CA VAL A 42 -27.18 0.72 3.56
C VAL A 42 -28.65 0.38 3.67
N ASP A 43 -29.35 1.01 4.62
CA ASP A 43 -30.78 0.88 4.76
C ASP A 43 -31.49 1.45 3.52
N SER A 44 -32.23 0.61 2.80
CA SER A 44 -32.83 1.00 1.51
C SER A 44 -33.95 2.04 1.62
N ASN A 45 -34.54 2.24 2.81
CA ASN A 45 -35.64 3.18 2.99
C ASN A 45 -35.15 4.56 3.46
N THR A 46 -34.06 4.60 4.22
CA THR A 46 -33.52 5.81 4.87
C THR A 46 -32.20 6.27 4.28
N GLY A 47 -31.51 5.42 3.52
CA GLY A 47 -30.17 5.69 2.98
C GLY A 47 -29.06 5.70 4.03
N GLN A 48 -29.36 5.32 5.27
CA GLN A 48 -28.39 5.32 6.37
C GLN A 48 -27.49 4.09 6.31
N VAL A 49 -26.18 4.30 6.50
CA VAL A 49 -25.19 3.23 6.60
C VAL A 49 -25.36 2.51 7.94
N ALA A 50 -25.43 1.19 7.91
CA ALA A 50 -25.51 0.36 9.12
C ALA A 50 -24.16 0.43 9.87
N PRO A 51 -24.18 0.65 11.19
CA PRO A 51 -22.96 0.63 11.98
C PRO A 51 -22.44 -0.80 12.10
N ALA A 52 -21.35 -1.10 11.42
CA ALA A 52 -20.58 -2.33 11.56
C ALA A 52 -19.10 -2.02 11.38
N ALA A 53 -18.24 -2.68 12.17
CA ALA A 53 -16.82 -2.73 11.85
C ALA A 53 -16.66 -3.63 10.62
N PRO A 54 -15.89 -3.23 9.60
CA PRO A 54 -15.67 -4.08 8.43
C PRO A 54 -14.94 -5.36 8.83
N GLU A 55 -15.43 -6.50 8.38
CA GLU A 55 -14.72 -7.78 8.46
C GLU A 55 -13.77 -7.94 7.27
N GLN A 56 -12.85 -8.91 7.29
CA GLN A 56 -11.89 -9.15 6.18
C GLN A 56 -12.60 -9.28 4.83
N ASP A 57 -13.69 -10.05 4.80
CA ASP A 57 -14.50 -10.33 3.61
C ASP A 57 -15.31 -9.10 3.12
N ASP A 58 -15.27 -7.99 3.85
CA ASP A 58 -15.83 -6.71 3.40
C ASP A 58 -14.75 -5.79 2.82
N LEU A 59 -13.47 -6.10 2.98
CA LEU A 59 -12.36 -5.26 2.55
C LEU A 59 -11.71 -5.83 1.30
N TRP A 60 -11.66 -5.03 0.23
CA TRP A 60 -11.09 -5.43 -1.04
C TRP A 60 -9.92 -4.52 -1.40
N CYS A 61 -8.76 -5.10 -1.72
CA CYS A 61 -7.62 -4.34 -2.22
C CYS A 61 -7.51 -4.46 -3.74
N ASP A 62 -7.58 -3.34 -4.45
CA ASP A 62 -7.46 -3.32 -5.92
C ASP A 62 -6.05 -3.72 -6.38
N GLY A 63 -5.04 -3.44 -5.56
CA GLY A 63 -3.65 -3.80 -5.86
C GLY A 63 -3.33 -5.28 -5.71
N CYS A 64 -4.08 -6.00 -4.88
CA CYS A 64 -3.95 -7.45 -4.68
C CYS A 64 -5.00 -8.24 -5.47
N GLU A 65 -6.08 -7.59 -5.91
CA GLU A 65 -7.28 -8.23 -6.45
C GLU A 65 -7.83 -9.33 -5.52
N GLU A 66 -7.79 -9.10 -4.21
CA GLU A 66 -8.25 -10.05 -3.19
C GLU A 66 -8.73 -9.31 -1.92
N HIS A 67 -9.50 -10.02 -1.08
CA HIS A 67 -9.87 -9.56 0.24
C HIS A 67 -8.66 -9.44 1.16
N THR A 68 -8.67 -8.43 2.04
CA THR A 68 -7.50 -8.11 2.85
C THR A 68 -7.89 -7.58 4.24
N TYR A 69 -6.90 -7.45 5.13
CA TYR A 69 -7.03 -6.59 6.29
C TYR A 69 -6.41 -5.22 6.01
N GLN A 70 -6.79 -4.25 6.84
CA GLN A 70 -6.18 -2.94 6.86
C GLN A 70 -5.26 -2.81 8.08
N ILE A 71 -4.10 -2.22 7.85
CA ILE A 71 -3.13 -1.84 8.87
C ILE A 71 -2.85 -0.35 8.77
N ARG A 72 -2.51 0.31 9.88
CA ARG A 72 -2.05 1.69 9.85
C ARG A 72 -0.70 1.76 9.13
N GLU A 73 -0.47 2.82 8.35
CA GLU A 73 0.82 3.01 7.69
C GLU A 73 1.98 2.97 8.69
N SER A 74 1.83 3.62 9.84
CA SER A 74 2.85 3.62 10.88
C SER A 74 3.21 2.21 11.38
N GLU A 75 2.20 1.35 11.54
CA GLU A 75 2.36 -0.06 11.93
C GLU A 75 2.96 -0.90 10.80
N LEU A 76 2.48 -0.72 9.56
CA LEU A 76 3.07 -1.39 8.38
C LEU A 76 4.57 -1.05 8.23
N MET A 77 4.92 0.22 8.46
CA MET A 77 6.30 0.68 8.42
C MET A 77 7.13 0.02 9.51
N SER A 78 6.67 0.02 10.77
CA SER A 78 7.44 -0.52 11.89
C SER A 78 7.57 -2.04 11.87
N ASP A 79 6.51 -2.74 11.45
CA ASP A 79 6.39 -4.18 11.65
C ASP A 79 6.79 -4.97 10.39
N THR A 80 6.76 -4.33 9.21
CA THR A 80 7.01 -5.02 7.93
C THR A 80 8.08 -4.33 7.10
N VAL A 81 7.89 -3.07 6.71
CA VAL A 81 8.71 -2.44 5.67
C VAL A 81 10.12 -2.10 6.17
N GLU A 82 10.28 -1.53 7.36
CA GLU A 82 11.60 -1.26 7.93
C GLU A 82 12.35 -2.55 8.32
N PRO A 83 11.73 -3.55 8.97
CA PRO A 83 12.38 -4.84 9.20
C PRO A 83 12.81 -5.55 7.91
N TRP A 84 11.96 -5.52 6.87
CA TRP A 84 12.32 -6.07 5.56
C TRP A 84 13.56 -5.40 4.98
N TRP A 85 13.64 -4.07 5.01
CA TRP A 85 14.84 -3.38 4.55
C TRP A 85 16.07 -3.79 5.36
N ASN A 86 15.97 -3.77 6.69
CA ASN A 86 17.11 -3.99 7.58
C ASN A 86 17.64 -5.43 7.52
N ASP A 87 16.75 -6.41 7.56
CA ASP A 87 17.12 -7.81 7.77
C ASP A 87 16.72 -8.74 6.60
N GLY A 88 15.79 -8.29 5.74
CA GLY A 88 15.22 -9.07 4.65
C GLY A 88 15.83 -8.82 3.27
N THR A 89 16.77 -7.87 3.13
CA THR A 89 17.44 -7.56 1.85
C THR A 89 18.90 -8.02 1.84
N THR A 90 19.35 -8.55 0.71
CA THR A 90 20.75 -8.88 0.44
C THR A 90 21.53 -7.67 -0.09
N GLU A 91 22.86 -7.77 -0.22
CA GLU A 91 23.67 -6.73 -0.88
C GLU A 91 23.26 -6.53 -2.35
N GLU A 92 22.88 -7.61 -3.03
CA GLU A 92 22.41 -7.57 -4.43
C GLU A 92 21.07 -6.84 -4.54
N ASP A 93 20.11 -7.16 -3.65
CA ASP A 93 18.83 -6.42 -3.59
C ASP A 93 19.07 -4.93 -3.37
N ARG A 94 19.99 -4.60 -2.46
CA ARG A 94 20.36 -3.20 -2.17
C ARG A 94 21.03 -2.53 -3.36
N GLU A 95 21.89 -3.21 -4.11
CA GLU A 95 22.45 -2.67 -5.36
C GLU A 95 21.36 -2.38 -6.38
N ILE A 96 20.41 -3.31 -6.59
CA ILE A 96 19.31 -3.17 -7.55
C ILE A 96 18.36 -2.04 -7.12
N ILE A 97 17.92 -2.04 -5.87
CA ILE A 97 16.95 -1.08 -5.33
C ILE A 97 17.55 0.34 -5.31
N THR A 98 18.80 0.48 -4.85
CA THR A 98 19.43 1.79 -4.71
C THR A 98 20.10 2.32 -5.98
N GLY A 99 20.49 1.41 -6.89
CA GLY A 99 21.35 1.71 -8.03
C GLY A 99 22.81 2.00 -7.64
N LEU A 100 23.19 1.80 -6.37
CA LEU A 100 24.56 1.99 -5.91
C LEU A 100 25.39 0.75 -6.24
N ASN A 101 26.52 0.96 -6.92
CA ASN A 101 27.45 -0.12 -7.22
C ASN A 101 28.39 -0.36 -6.02
N PRO A 102 28.42 -1.57 -5.42
CA PRO A 102 29.25 -1.89 -4.26
C PRO A 102 30.76 -1.76 -4.53
N GLU A 103 31.20 -1.90 -5.78
CA GLU A 103 32.62 -1.77 -6.18
C GLU A 103 33.13 -0.33 -6.12
N ASN A 104 32.22 0.67 -6.05
CA ASN A 104 32.60 2.06 -5.78
C ASN A 104 32.96 2.30 -4.31
N PHE A 105 32.77 1.31 -3.44
CA PHE A 105 33.02 1.39 -2.02
C PHE A 105 34.20 0.51 -1.61
N SER A 106 34.86 0.88 -0.51
CA SER A 106 35.95 0.07 0.03
C SER A 106 35.42 -1.28 0.53
N PRO A 107 36.03 -2.42 0.16
CA PRO A 107 35.64 -3.74 0.68
C PRO A 107 36.06 -3.97 2.15
N LYS A 108 36.81 -3.03 2.75
CA LYS A 108 37.18 -3.09 4.17
C LYS A 108 35.95 -3.05 5.08
N ASP A 109 36.10 -3.61 6.28
CA ASP A 109 35.07 -3.67 7.31
C ASP A 109 33.78 -4.28 6.78
N ASP A 110 33.93 -5.36 5.99
CA ASP A 110 32.81 -6.11 5.42
C ASP A 110 31.87 -5.21 4.60
N ARG A 111 32.41 -4.35 3.72
CA ARG A 111 31.62 -3.41 2.89
C ARG A 111 30.67 -2.50 3.70
N LYS A 112 30.96 -2.22 4.98
CA LYS A 112 30.11 -1.34 5.82
C LYS A 112 29.79 0.01 5.14
N ALA A 113 30.74 0.60 4.42
CA ALA A 113 30.53 1.88 3.73
C ALA A 113 29.42 1.82 2.66
N PHE A 114 29.25 0.67 1.99
CA PHE A 114 28.17 0.46 1.03
C PHE A 114 26.82 0.36 1.76
N ARG A 115 26.75 -0.45 2.84
CA ARG A 115 25.54 -0.59 3.64
C ARG A 115 25.09 0.75 4.24
N ASP A 116 26.01 1.49 4.83
CA ASP A 116 25.72 2.83 5.37
C ASP A 116 25.17 3.78 4.30
N ALA A 117 25.73 3.74 3.08
CA ALA A 117 25.24 4.57 1.97
C ALA A 117 23.83 4.15 1.52
N CYS A 118 23.55 2.84 1.47
CA CYS A 118 22.21 2.33 1.18
C CYS A 118 21.21 2.76 2.26
N ASP A 119 21.57 2.67 3.55
CA ASP A 119 20.69 3.05 4.65
C ASP A 119 20.42 4.56 4.68
N MET A 120 21.42 5.38 4.36
CA MET A 120 21.22 6.82 4.19
C MET A 120 20.25 7.14 3.04
N TRP A 121 20.40 6.43 1.92
CA TRP A 121 19.51 6.57 0.77
C TRP A 121 18.09 6.11 1.07
N TRP A 122 17.93 5.05 1.87
CA TRP A 122 16.63 4.54 2.32
C TRP A 122 15.95 5.52 3.27
N ASN A 123 16.68 5.99 4.29
CA ASN A 123 16.17 6.94 5.27
C ASN A 123 15.80 8.31 4.69
N GLY A 124 16.32 8.66 3.51
CA GLY A 124 15.94 9.87 2.78
C GLY A 124 14.60 9.79 2.03
N ARG A 125 13.93 8.63 2.02
CA ARG A 125 12.68 8.38 1.29
C ARG A 125 11.44 8.62 2.12
N THR A 126 10.33 8.91 1.44
CA THR A 126 9.01 8.93 2.07
C THR A 126 8.49 7.51 2.33
N ASN A 127 7.52 7.37 3.22
CA ASN A 127 6.87 6.07 3.47
C ASN A 127 6.24 5.49 2.20
N ASP A 128 5.59 6.33 1.37
CA ASP A 128 5.03 5.91 0.08
C ASP A 128 6.10 5.30 -0.84
N GLU A 129 7.26 5.95 -0.95
CA GLU A 129 8.37 5.45 -1.76
C GLU A 129 8.92 4.12 -1.22
N LYS A 130 9.08 4.03 0.10
CA LYS A 130 9.55 2.82 0.78
C LYS A 130 8.60 1.65 0.59
N ILE A 131 7.30 1.85 0.82
CA ILE A 131 6.24 0.85 0.64
C ILE A 131 6.19 0.40 -0.82
N ARG A 132 6.29 1.33 -1.78
CA ARG A 132 6.31 0.99 -3.20
C ARG A 132 7.50 0.11 -3.56
N LEU A 133 8.70 0.43 -3.06
CA LEU A 133 9.91 -0.36 -3.31
C LEU A 133 9.80 -1.75 -2.69
N TRP A 134 9.32 -1.83 -1.44
CA TRP A 134 9.03 -3.10 -0.77
C TRP A 134 8.07 -3.94 -1.62
N ARG A 135 6.91 -3.39 -1.99
CA ARG A 135 5.91 -4.09 -2.82
C ARG A 135 6.49 -4.60 -4.13
N GLN A 136 7.33 -3.81 -4.80
CA GLN A 136 7.95 -4.23 -6.07
C GLN A 136 8.97 -5.35 -5.88
N ALA A 137 9.71 -5.35 -4.77
CA ALA A 137 10.72 -6.35 -4.48
C ALA A 137 10.13 -7.66 -3.93
N THR A 138 8.96 -7.61 -3.29
CA THR A 138 8.29 -8.77 -2.70
C THR A 138 7.10 -9.28 -3.51
N ALA A 139 6.79 -8.65 -4.65
CA ALA A 139 5.78 -9.15 -5.55
C ALA A 139 6.15 -10.57 -6.03
N PRO A 140 5.22 -11.53 -6.00
CA PRO A 140 5.48 -12.85 -6.57
C PRO A 140 5.82 -12.71 -8.05
N GLU A 141 6.86 -13.41 -8.52
CA GLU A 141 7.10 -13.54 -9.96
C GLU A 141 5.85 -14.18 -10.58
N GLU A 142 5.23 -13.51 -11.55
CA GLU A 142 4.09 -14.06 -12.28
C GLU A 142 4.55 -15.37 -12.99
N GLU A 143 3.99 -16.52 -12.58
CA GLU A 143 4.22 -17.84 -13.22
C GLU A 143 3.57 -17.95 -14.61
#